data_AF-A0A1V1W127-F1
#
_entry.id   AF-A0A1V1W127-F1
#
_cell.length_a   1.000
_cell.length_b   1.000
_cell.length_c   1.000
_cell.angle_alpha   90.00
_cell.angle_beta   90.00
_cell.angle_gamma   90.00
#
_symmetry.space_group_name_H-M   'P 1'
#
loop_
_entity.id
_entity.type
_entity.pdbx_description
1 polymer ?
#
loop_
_entity_poly.entity_id
_entity_poly.type
_entity_poly.pdbx_seq_one_letter_code
_entity_poly.pdbx_strand_id
1 'polypeptide(L)'
;MTVTSSGMTTALHGLQQALDAPRQPTAALGSWRWAVRQRMAAVRDVLVAEAATPGEGSLAAREGTMLRERTALLSRLSALGPQVLESPRVEQVRGELHRLAVDIARHGQRLHDLAYDEVELELGGSE
;
A
#
# COMPACT_ATOMS: atom_id res chain seq x y z
N MET A 1 12.00 9.71 7.46
CA MET A 1 11.21 8.53 7.00
C MET A 1 9.90 8.27 7.77
N THR A 2 9.61 8.95 8.89
CA THR A 2 8.39 8.70 9.70
C THR A 2 7.08 9.16 9.05
N VAL A 3 7.12 10.19 8.19
CA VAL A 3 5.92 10.78 7.56
C VAL A 3 5.30 9.85 6.50
N THR A 4 6.11 9.14 5.71
CA THR A 4 5.63 8.21 4.67
C THR A 4 5.03 6.93 5.26
N SER A 5 5.62 6.38 6.33
CA SER A 5 5.09 5.21 7.06
C SER A 5 3.73 5.49 7.71
N SER A 6 3.59 6.65 8.35
CA SER A 6 2.33 7.08 8.96
C SER A 6 1.23 7.32 7.91
N GLY A 7 1.60 7.91 6.76
CA GLY A 7 0.70 8.08 5.61
C GLY A 7 0.22 6.75 5.04
N MET A 8 1.12 5.76 4.89
CA MET A 8 0.79 4.41 4.41
C MET A 8 -0.19 3.71 5.36
N THR A 9 0.10 3.75 6.66
CA THR A 9 -0.76 3.13 7.69
C THR A 9 -2.17 3.72 7.67
N THR A 10 -2.27 5.05 7.59
CA THR A 10 -3.56 5.75 7.51
C THR A 10 -4.34 5.39 6.25
N ALA A 11 -3.68 5.34 5.09
CA ALA A 11 -4.31 5.00 3.83
C ALA A 11 -4.82 3.54 3.82
N LEU A 12 -4.01 2.59 4.32
CA LEU A 12 -4.38 1.18 4.42
C LEU A 12 -5.53 0.95 5.40
N HIS A 13 -5.49 1.61 6.56
CA HIS A 13 -6.59 1.53 7.52
C HIS A 13 -7.89 2.05 6.91
N GLY A 14 -7.85 3.18 6.20
CA GLY A 14 -9.01 3.71 5.48
C GLY A 14 -9.55 2.74 4.40
N LEU A 15 -8.66 2.04 3.70
CA LEU A 15 -9.05 0.99 2.74
C LEU A 15 -9.70 -0.20 3.44
N GLN A 16 -9.11 -0.71 4.51
CA GLN A 16 -9.67 -1.83 5.29
C GLN A 16 -11.06 -1.49 5.81
N GLN A 17 -11.25 -0.31 6.41
CA GLN A 17 -12.57 0.15 6.86
C GLN A 17 -13.61 0.18 5.72
N ALA A 18 -13.23 0.61 4.52
CA ALA A 18 -14.13 0.59 3.36
C ALA A 18 -14.44 -0.84 2.89
N LEU A 19 -13.48 -1.76 3.01
CA LEU A 19 -13.67 -3.18 2.72
C LEU A 19 -14.48 -3.91 3.80
N ASP A 20 -14.52 -3.43 5.04
CA ASP A 20 -15.28 -4.06 6.12
C ASP A 20 -16.70 -3.47 6.27
N ALA A 21 -17.03 -2.42 5.51
CA ALA A 21 -18.31 -1.72 5.61
C ALA A 21 -19.52 -2.67 5.44
N PRO A 22 -20.59 -2.53 6.28
CA PRO A 22 -21.71 -3.46 6.32
C PRO A 22 -22.44 -3.63 4.99
N ARG A 23 -22.86 -4.88 4.70
CA ARG A 23 -23.71 -5.21 3.54
C ARG A 23 -25.12 -4.64 3.76
N GLN A 24 -25.49 -3.58 3.06
CA GLN A 24 -26.90 -3.19 2.93
C GLN A 24 -27.44 -3.60 1.55
N PRO A 25 -28.70 -4.04 1.43
CA PRO A 25 -29.25 -4.53 0.16
C PRO A 25 -29.26 -3.41 -0.90
N THR A 26 -28.59 -3.70 -2.02
CA THR A 26 -28.60 -3.01 -3.34
C THR A 26 -28.20 -1.54 -3.43
N ALA A 27 -28.80 -0.62 -2.68
CA ALA A 27 -28.42 0.81 -2.73
C ALA A 27 -26.98 1.06 -2.22
N ALA A 28 -26.46 0.16 -1.38
CA ALA A 28 -25.14 0.31 -0.80
C ALA A 28 -23.98 -0.19 -1.69
N LEU A 29 -24.25 -0.91 -2.79
CA LEU A 29 -23.16 -1.43 -3.62
C LEU A 29 -22.45 -0.31 -4.41
N GLY A 30 -23.20 0.63 -4.98
CA GLY A 30 -22.63 1.78 -5.68
C GLY A 30 -21.77 2.63 -4.73
N SER A 31 -22.29 2.94 -3.54
CA SER A 31 -21.58 3.66 -2.49
C SER A 31 -20.33 2.92 -2.00
N TRP A 32 -20.41 1.59 -1.84
CA TRP A 32 -19.26 0.77 -1.48
C TRP A 32 -18.17 0.82 -2.56
N ARG A 33 -18.52 0.63 -3.83
CA ARG A 33 -17.56 0.68 -4.95
C ARG A 33 -16.85 2.04 -5.00
N TRP A 34 -17.59 3.12 -4.85
CA TRP A 34 -17.04 4.46 -4.85
C TRP A 34 -16.12 4.71 -3.65
N ALA A 35 -16.53 4.31 -2.45
CA ALA A 35 -15.70 4.43 -1.24
C ALA A 35 -14.39 3.64 -1.37
N VAL A 36 -14.45 2.39 -1.83
CA VAL A 36 -13.26 1.56 -2.07
C VAL A 36 -12.34 2.21 -3.11
N ARG A 37 -12.88 2.72 -4.23
CA ARG A 37 -12.07 3.40 -5.27
C ARG A 37 -11.31 4.62 -4.75
N GLN A 38 -11.96 5.44 -3.91
CA GLN A 38 -11.27 6.57 -3.30
C GLN A 38 -10.14 6.14 -2.37
N ARG A 39 -10.37 5.10 -1.55
CA ARG A 39 -9.33 4.58 -0.66
C ARG A 39 -8.19 3.92 -1.42
N MET A 40 -8.48 3.22 -2.52
CA MET A 40 -7.45 2.72 -3.44
C MET A 40 -6.62 3.86 -4.04
N ALA A 41 -7.24 4.99 -4.41
CA ALA A 41 -6.51 6.15 -4.92
C ALA A 41 -5.55 6.71 -3.86
N ALA A 42 -6.01 6.87 -2.61
CA ALA A 42 -5.15 7.30 -1.51
C ALA A 42 -3.94 6.35 -1.30
N VAL A 43 -4.16 5.03 -1.30
CA VAL A 43 -3.07 4.04 -1.20
C VAL A 43 -2.11 4.14 -2.38
N ARG A 44 -2.62 4.31 -3.60
CA ARG A 44 -1.80 4.52 -4.80
C ARG A 44 -0.92 5.75 -4.65
N ASP A 45 -1.48 6.87 -4.18
CA ASP A 45 -0.76 8.13 -4.11
C ASP A 45 0.39 8.06 -3.09
N VAL A 46 0.19 7.35 -1.96
CA VAL A 46 1.29 7.07 -1.01
C VAL A 46 2.36 6.18 -1.63
N LEU A 47 1.98 5.09 -2.31
CA LEU A 47 2.94 4.24 -3.02
C LEU A 47 3.70 5.04 -4.10
N VAL A 48 3.03 5.94 -4.83
CA VAL A 48 3.67 6.79 -5.83
C VAL A 48 4.70 7.73 -5.18
N ALA A 49 4.34 8.37 -4.07
CA ALA A 49 5.20 9.29 -3.34
C ALA A 49 6.46 8.63 -2.75
N GLU A 50 6.42 7.34 -2.42
CA GLU A 50 7.57 6.58 -1.88
C GLU A 50 8.85 6.71 -2.73
N ALA A 51 8.73 6.72 -4.07
CA ALA A 51 9.90 6.76 -4.96
C ALA A 51 10.60 8.13 -5.05
N ALA A 52 10.07 9.17 -4.40
CA ALA A 52 10.65 10.51 -4.47
C ALA A 52 11.85 10.70 -3.52
N THR A 53 12.25 9.67 -2.76
CA THR A 53 13.37 9.76 -1.80
C THR A 53 14.53 8.86 -2.26
N PRO A 54 15.47 9.36 -3.07
CA PRO A 54 16.69 8.62 -3.38
C PRO A 54 17.63 8.57 -2.15
N GLY A 55 18.09 7.38 -1.79
CA GLY A 55 19.17 7.17 -0.81
C GLY A 55 20.53 7.29 -1.48
N GLU A 56 21.49 7.96 -0.82
CA GLU A 56 22.87 8.05 -1.30
C GLU A 56 23.71 6.86 -0.77
N GLY A 57 24.00 5.89 -1.65
CA GLY A 57 25.11 4.93 -1.46
C GLY A 57 24.80 3.60 -0.76
N SER A 58 25.63 2.58 -1.09
CA SER A 58 25.70 1.18 -0.58
C SER A 58 24.44 0.28 -0.68
N LEU A 59 23.22 0.83 -0.63
CA LEU A 59 21.96 0.07 -0.60
C LEU A 59 21.33 -0.23 -1.96
N ALA A 60 21.99 0.13 -3.07
CA ALA A 60 21.45 0.08 -4.44
C ALA A 60 20.78 -1.27 -4.84
N ALA A 61 21.31 -2.41 -4.37
CA ALA A 61 20.73 -3.72 -4.65
C ALA A 61 19.43 -3.99 -3.85
N ARG A 62 19.35 -3.50 -2.60
CA ARG A 62 18.18 -3.59 -1.73
C ARG A 62 17.09 -2.61 -2.20
N GLU A 63 17.49 -1.40 -2.56
CA GLU A 63 16.62 -0.39 -3.19
C GLU A 63 15.99 -0.92 -4.48
N GLY A 64 16.77 -1.60 -5.33
CA GLY A 64 16.24 -2.21 -6.56
C GLY A 64 15.18 -3.30 -6.31
N THR A 65 15.27 -4.03 -5.19
CA THR A 65 14.26 -5.03 -4.81
C THR A 65 12.99 -4.36 -4.28
N MET A 66 13.11 -3.33 -3.43
CA MET A 66 11.97 -2.55 -2.94
C MET A 66 11.23 -1.84 -4.09
N LEU A 67 11.96 -1.28 -5.05
CA LEU A 67 11.37 -0.63 -6.23
C LEU A 67 10.56 -1.62 -7.09
N ARG A 68 11.10 -2.83 -7.32
CA ARG A 68 10.38 -3.88 -8.07
C ARG A 68 9.13 -4.33 -7.34
N GLU A 69 9.23 -4.54 -6.04
CA GLU A 69 8.09 -4.95 -5.22
C GLU A 69 6.98 -3.90 -5.23
N ARG A 70 7.33 -2.63 -4.96
CA ARG A 70 6.43 -1.49 -5.06
C ARG A 70 5.74 -1.43 -6.43
N THR A 71 6.51 -1.61 -7.51
CA THR A 71 5.99 -1.61 -8.89
C THR A 71 4.98 -2.74 -9.10
N ALA A 72 5.25 -3.94 -8.57
CA ALA A 72 4.32 -5.06 -8.61
C ALA A 72 3.03 -4.78 -7.81
N LEU A 73 3.13 -4.14 -6.64
CA LEU A 73 1.98 -3.72 -5.83
C LEU A 73 1.13 -2.68 -6.55
N LEU A 74 1.75 -1.66 -7.16
CA LEU A 74 1.06 -0.65 -7.99
C LEU A 74 0.35 -1.27 -9.19
N SER A 75 0.99 -2.24 -9.86
CA SER A 75 0.39 -2.98 -10.97
C SER A 75 -0.85 -3.77 -10.53
N ARG A 76 -0.74 -4.52 -9.42
CA ARG A 76 -1.87 -5.27 -8.85
C ARG A 76 -3.03 -4.36 -8.43
N LEU A 77 -2.72 -3.22 -7.80
CA LEU A 77 -3.72 -2.23 -7.40
C LEU A 77 -4.46 -1.66 -8.62
N SER A 78 -3.71 -1.37 -9.69
CA SER A 78 -4.26 -0.86 -10.95
C SER A 78 -5.16 -1.90 -11.64
N ALA A 79 -4.76 -3.17 -11.63
CA ALA A 79 -5.54 -4.28 -12.19
C ALA A 79 -6.86 -4.55 -11.46
N LEU A 80 -6.91 -4.30 -10.13
CA LEU A 80 -8.14 -4.43 -9.35
C LEU A 80 -9.10 -3.23 -9.51
N GLY A 81 -8.61 -2.08 -9.97
CA GLY A 81 -9.39 -0.84 -10.09
C GLY A 81 -10.68 -1.00 -10.92
N PRO A 82 -10.61 -1.48 -12.17
CA PRO A 82 -11.80 -1.76 -12.99
C PRO A 82 -12.68 -2.87 -12.40
N GLN A 83 -12.07 -3.89 -11.80
CA GLN A 83 -12.81 -5.02 -11.22
C GLN A 83 -13.71 -4.60 -10.07
N VAL A 84 -13.32 -3.61 -9.26
CA VAL A 84 -14.21 -3.02 -8.23
C VAL A 84 -15.48 -2.46 -8.85
N LEU A 85 -15.37 -1.78 -9.99
CA LEU A 85 -16.49 -1.13 -10.65
C LEU A 85 -17.40 -2.12 -11.36
N GLU A 86 -16.81 -3.08 -12.05
CA GLU A 86 -17.49 -3.86 -13.09
C GLU A 86 -17.80 -5.30 -12.65
N SER A 87 -17.02 -5.87 -11.72
CA SER A 87 -17.17 -7.28 -11.37
C SER A 87 -18.51 -7.56 -10.69
N PRO A 88 -19.27 -8.56 -11.18
CA PRO A 88 -20.45 -9.05 -10.46
C PRO A 88 -20.06 -9.87 -9.22
N ARG A 89 -18.80 -10.34 -9.13
CA ARG A 89 -18.28 -11.16 -8.03
C ARG A 89 -17.62 -10.27 -6.97
N VAL A 90 -18.44 -9.41 -6.35
CA VAL A 90 -17.98 -8.39 -5.40
C VAL A 90 -17.13 -8.96 -4.26
N GLU A 91 -17.55 -10.08 -3.67
CA GLU A 91 -16.83 -10.67 -2.54
C GLU A 91 -15.47 -11.26 -2.94
N GLN A 92 -15.33 -11.74 -4.18
CA GLN A 92 -14.03 -12.18 -4.70
C GLN A 92 -13.06 -10.99 -4.79
N VAL A 93 -13.52 -9.87 -5.37
CA VAL A 93 -12.73 -8.64 -5.50
C VAL A 93 -12.36 -8.09 -4.11
N ARG A 94 -13.31 -8.12 -3.16
CA ARG A 94 -13.05 -7.74 -1.76
C ARG A 94 -11.93 -8.58 -1.15
N GLY A 95 -11.98 -9.90 -1.29
CA GLY A 95 -10.95 -10.81 -0.78
C GLY A 95 -9.58 -10.62 -1.45
N GLU A 96 -9.55 -10.29 -2.74
CA GLU A 96 -8.32 -9.91 -3.45
C GLU A 96 -7.75 -8.58 -2.94
N LEU A 97 -8.60 -7.58 -2.67
CA LEU A 97 -8.20 -6.30 -2.10
C LEU A 97 -7.69 -6.42 -0.66
N HIS A 98 -8.30 -7.26 0.20
CA HIS A 98 -7.76 -7.53 1.53
C HIS A 98 -6.35 -8.13 1.47
N ARG A 99 -6.16 -9.13 0.60
CA ARG A 99 -4.84 -9.75 0.40
C ARG A 99 -3.82 -8.72 -0.09
N LEU A 100 -4.19 -7.89 -1.05
CA LEU A 100 -3.33 -6.80 -1.52
C LEU A 100 -3.00 -5.80 -0.40
N ALA A 101 -3.98 -5.42 0.44
CA ALA A 101 -3.74 -4.51 1.56
C ALA A 101 -2.74 -5.09 2.58
N VAL A 102 -2.80 -6.40 2.85
CA VAL A 102 -1.81 -7.09 3.70
C VAL A 102 -0.42 -7.08 3.06
N ASP A 103 -0.32 -7.32 1.75
CA ASP A 103 0.97 -7.29 1.05
C ASP A 103 1.60 -5.89 1.07
N ILE A 104 0.78 -4.83 0.90
CA ILE A 104 1.25 -3.43 0.98
C ILE A 104 1.67 -3.09 2.42
N ALA A 105 0.95 -3.57 3.44
CA ALA A 105 1.35 -3.37 4.83
C ALA A 105 2.73 -3.99 5.13
N ARG A 106 2.97 -5.20 4.62
CA ARG A 106 4.28 -5.87 4.75
C ARG A 106 5.40 -5.11 4.03
N HIS A 107 5.11 -4.52 2.88
CA HIS A 107 6.04 -3.64 2.18
C HIS A 107 6.40 -2.41 3.01
N GLY A 108 5.39 -1.72 3.56
CA GLY A 108 5.59 -0.60 4.47
C GLY A 108 6.44 -0.97 5.69
N GLN A 109 6.20 -2.15 6.29
CA GLN A 109 6.99 -2.64 7.41
C GLN A 109 8.46 -2.87 7.02
N ARG A 110 8.73 -3.55 5.90
CA ARG A 110 10.11 -3.77 5.45
C ARG A 110 10.86 -2.48 5.15
N LEU A 111 10.19 -1.48 4.60
CA LEU A 111 10.78 -0.15 4.39
C LEU A 111 11.13 0.51 5.73
N HIS A 112 10.27 0.37 6.73
CA HIS A 112 10.55 0.88 8.07
C HIS A 112 11.75 0.16 8.68
N ASP A 113 11.78 -1.18 8.63
CA ASP A 113 12.88 -1.98 9.19
C ASP A 113 14.22 -1.61 8.52
N LEU A 114 14.24 -1.47 7.19
CA LEU A 114 15.44 -1.06 6.44
C LEU A 114 15.96 0.32 6.87
N ALA A 115 15.06 1.27 7.11
CA ALA A 115 15.41 2.61 7.57
C ALA A 115 16.06 2.60 8.97
N TYR A 116 15.64 1.69 9.84
CA TYR A 116 16.24 1.52 11.17
C TYR A 116 17.62 0.86 11.08
N ASP A 117 17.75 -0.18 10.25
CA ASP A 117 19.03 -0.86 10.01
C ASP A 117 20.11 0.13 9.51
N GLU A 118 19.74 1.09 8.65
CA GLU A 118 20.64 2.12 8.13
C GLU A 118 21.14 3.07 9.24
N VAL A 119 20.23 3.55 10.10
CA VAL A 119 20.58 4.43 11.22
C VAL A 119 21.47 3.73 12.25
N GLU A 120 21.21 2.44 12.53
CA GLU A 120 22.03 1.66 13.45
C GLU A 120 23.47 1.49 12.94
N LEU A 121 23.64 1.27 11.62
CA LEU A 121 24.94 1.17 10.97
C LEU A 121 25.72 2.51 10.96
N GLU A 122 25.05 3.64 10.78
CA GLU A 122 25.69 4.97 10.81
C GLU A 122 26.13 5.38 12.23
N LEU A 123 25.40 4.97 13.26
CA LEU A 123 25.72 5.31 14.66
C LEU A 123 26.77 4.36 15.29
N GLY A 124 26.87 3.11 14.82
CA GLY A 124 27.82 2.11 15.32
C GLY A 124 29.26 2.23 14.82
N GLY A 125 29.57 3.19 13.93
CA GLY A 125 30.92 3.40 13.36
C GLY A 125 31.84 4.31 14.19
N SER A 126 31.48 4.63 15.43
CA SER A 126 32.18 5.60 16.29
C SER A 126 32.87 4.91 17.47
N GLU A 127 33.79 3.97 17.24
CA GLU A 127 34.74 3.46 18.25
C GLU A 127 36.16 3.30 17.69
#